data_AF-A0A643FHG7-F1
#
_entry.id   AF-A0A643FHG7-F1
#
_cell.length_a   1.000
_cell.length_b   1.000
_cell.length_c   1.000
_cell.angle_alpha   90.00
_cell.angle_beta   90.00
_cell.angle_gamma   90.00
#
_symmetry.space_group_name_H-M   'P 1'
#
loop_
_entity.id
_entity.type
_entity.pdbx_description
1 polymer ?
#
loop_
_entity_poly.entity_id
_entity_poly.type
_entity_poly.pdbx_seq_one_letter_code
_entity_poly.pdbx_strand_id
1 'polypeptide(L)'
;MIALLWTVTALGLALWSGAVWALWALLSHDPNWVGGLREWLDASPAAGWLDHWLPGWDALLAAMIQVLQAVLRGVSAWIPWLLGAVWALGSLLTLTLAGLMHWAIRIGSRPPRPTVPGSAATPPPSAG
;
A
#
# COMPACT_ATOMS: atom_id res chain seq x y z
N MET A 1 8.95 16.74 9.30
CA MET A 1 8.24 15.47 9.61
C MET A 1 7.06 15.20 8.68
N ILE A 2 6.13 16.15 8.47
CA ILE A 2 4.98 15.93 7.56
C ILE A 2 5.40 15.58 6.12
N ALA A 3 6.41 16.25 5.57
CA ALA A 3 6.87 16.01 4.20
C ALA A 3 7.45 14.60 4.03
N LEU A 4 8.28 14.14 4.98
CA LEU A 4 8.87 12.79 4.98
C LEU A 4 7.79 11.70 5.01
N LEU A 5 6.74 11.88 5.83
CA LEU A 5 5.62 10.96 5.90
C LEU A 5 4.96 10.80 4.52
N TRP A 6 4.65 11.91 3.86
CA TRP A 6 4.07 11.91 2.51
C TRP A 6 5.01 11.30 1.46
N THR A 7 6.33 11.53 1.55
CA THR A 7 7.29 10.91 0.63
C THR A 7 7.28 9.39 0.77
N VAL A 8 7.30 8.86 1.99
CA VAL A 8 7.25 7.40 2.23
C VAL A 8 5.91 6.83 1.77
N THR A 9 4.80 7.53 2.04
CA THR A 9 3.47 7.13 1.54
C THR A 9 3.42 7.11 0.02
N ALA A 10 3.95 8.13 -0.65
CA ALA A 10 4.01 8.21 -2.10
C ALA A 10 4.90 7.10 -2.68
N LEU A 11 6.04 6.81 -2.05
CA LEU A 11 6.92 5.72 -2.45
C LEU A 11 6.23 4.36 -2.28
N GLY A 12 5.55 4.14 -1.16
CA GLY A 12 4.74 2.94 -0.92
C GLY A 12 3.62 2.79 -1.94
N LEU A 13 2.92 3.88 -2.27
CA LEU A 13 1.90 3.89 -3.33
C LEU A 13 2.48 3.62 -4.71
N ALA A 14 3.67 4.16 -5.01
CA ALA A 14 4.36 3.93 -6.27
C ALA A 14 4.79 2.46 -6.40
N LEU A 15 5.36 1.88 -5.34
CA LEU A 15 5.68 0.44 -5.30
C LEU A 15 4.42 -0.42 -5.41
N TRP A 16 3.34 -0.06 -4.69
CA TRP A 16 2.07 -0.78 -4.75
C TRP A 16 1.45 -0.71 -6.15
N SER A 17 1.42 0.48 -6.75
CA SER A 17 0.92 0.69 -8.11
C SER A 17 1.78 -0.07 -9.11
N GLY A 18 3.10 -0.05 -8.95
CA GLY A 18 4.03 -0.83 -9.76
C GLY A 18 3.82 -2.34 -9.61
N ALA A 19 3.56 -2.84 -8.40
CA ALA A 19 3.29 -4.25 -8.16
C ALA A 19 1.97 -4.70 -8.80
N VAL A 20 0.91 -3.90 -8.68
CA VAL A 20 -0.38 -4.19 -9.34
C VAL A 20 -0.24 -4.11 -10.86
N TRP A 21 0.55 -3.17 -11.38
CA TRP A 21 0.85 -3.08 -12.81
C TRP A 21 1.69 -4.25 -13.31
N ALA A 22 2.70 -4.67 -12.56
CA ALA A 22 3.50 -5.85 -12.89
C ALA A 22 2.63 -7.11 -12.88
N LEU A 23 1.72 -7.24 -11.91
CA LEU A 23 0.73 -8.31 -11.85
C LEU A 23 -0.22 -8.25 -13.05
N TRP A 24 -0.69 -7.05 -13.43
CA TRP A 24 -1.50 -6.86 -14.63
C TRP A 24 -0.76 -7.29 -15.89
N ALA A 25 0.48 -6.83 -16.07
CA ALA A 25 1.32 -7.17 -17.20
C ALA A 25 1.52 -8.69 -17.30
N LEU A 26 1.76 -9.36 -16.17
CA LEU A 26 1.84 -10.81 -16.07
C LEU A 26 0.53 -11.51 -16.48
N LEU A 27 -0.61 -11.02 -15.98
CA LEU A 27 -1.93 -11.58 -16.28
C LEU A 27 -2.42 -11.29 -17.70
N SER A 28 -1.92 -10.21 -18.32
CA SER A 28 -2.23 -9.84 -19.71
C SER A 28 -1.41 -10.61 -20.74
N HIS A 29 -0.38 -11.34 -20.30
CA HIS A 29 0.42 -12.24 -21.13
C HIS A 29 -0.23 -13.63 -21.22
N ASP A 30 0.01 -14.36 -22.31
CA ASP A 30 -0.66 -15.62 -22.63
C ASP A 30 -0.54 -16.65 -21.49
N PRO A 31 -1.65 -17.18 -20.92
CA PRO A 31 -1.62 -18.04 -19.74
C PRO A 31 -0.72 -19.29 -19.85
N ASN A 32 -0.30 -19.67 -21.06
CA ASN A 32 0.69 -20.72 -21.29
C ASN A 32 2.08 -20.42 -20.71
N TRP A 33 2.46 -19.15 -20.50
CA TRP A 33 3.77 -18.79 -19.92
C TRP A 33 3.93 -19.29 -18.47
N VAL A 34 2.82 -19.42 -17.74
CA VAL A 34 2.80 -19.89 -16.35
C VAL A 34 3.22 -21.36 -16.24
N GLY A 35 2.87 -22.18 -17.24
CA GLY A 35 3.30 -23.58 -17.30
C GLY A 35 4.81 -23.70 -17.49
N GLY A 36 5.36 -22.92 -18.41
CA GLY A 36 6.81 -22.87 -18.66
C GLY A 36 7.62 -22.29 -17.49
N LEU A 37 7.01 -21.44 -16.66
CA LEU A 37 7.67 -20.87 -15.49
C LEU A 37 7.99 -21.95 -14.44
N ARG A 38 7.10 -22.93 -14.26
CA ARG A 38 7.31 -24.04 -13.32
C ARG A 38 8.40 -24.98 -13.81
N GLU A 39 8.39 -25.33 -15.09
CA GLU A 39 9.47 -26.12 -15.70
C GLU A 39 10.83 -25.40 -15.64
N TRP A 40 10.84 -24.08 -15.82
CA TRP A 40 12.06 -23.28 -15.66
C TRP A 40 12.53 -23.20 -14.20
N LEU A 41 11.61 -23.08 -13.24
CA LEU A 41 11.94 -23.07 -11.82
C LEU A 41 12.48 -24.43 -11.36
N ASP A 42 11.83 -25.52 -11.76
CA ASP A 42 12.25 -26.90 -11.44
C ASP A 42 13.61 -27.25 -12.06
N ALA A 43 13.91 -26.69 -13.25
CA ALA A 43 15.21 -26.82 -13.89
C ALA A 43 16.30 -25.92 -13.27
N SER A 44 15.94 -24.97 -12.39
CA SER A 44 16.85 -24.00 -11.80
C SER A 44 17.46 -24.51 -10.49
N PRO A 45 18.77 -24.28 -10.25
CA PRO A 45 19.38 -24.54 -8.94
C PRO A 45 18.75 -23.71 -7.82
N ALA A 46 17.98 -22.67 -8.16
CA ALA A 46 17.20 -21.89 -7.20
C ALA A 46 16.07 -22.69 -6.55
N ALA A 47 15.53 -23.73 -7.18
CA ALA A 47 14.49 -24.57 -6.57
C ALA A 47 15.00 -25.26 -5.29
N GLY A 48 16.22 -25.80 -5.33
CA GLY A 48 16.84 -26.41 -4.15
C GLY A 48 17.15 -25.41 -3.04
N TRP A 49 17.50 -24.17 -3.39
CA TRP A 49 17.68 -23.09 -2.41
C TRP A 49 16.34 -22.62 -1.81
N LEU A 50 15.29 -22.53 -2.62
CA LEU A 50 13.94 -22.18 -2.18
C LEU A 50 13.35 -23.25 -1.26
N ASP A 51 13.59 -24.53 -1.56
CA ASP A 51 13.10 -25.64 -0.73
C ASP A 51 13.78 -25.68 0.64
N HIS A 52 15.03 -25.21 0.72
CA HIS A 52 15.73 -25.04 1.99
C HIS A 52 15.14 -23.90 2.85
N TRP A 53 14.76 -22.79 2.23
CA TRP A 53 14.24 -21.62 2.94
C TRP A 53 12.74 -21.66 3.19
N LEU A 54 11.98 -22.32 2.32
CA LEU A 54 10.52 -22.38 2.36
C LEU A 54 10.03 -23.79 1.93
N PRO A 55 10.17 -24.79 2.81
CA PRO A 55 9.74 -26.15 2.52
C PRO A 55 8.24 -26.19 2.20
N GLY A 56 7.88 -26.78 1.07
CA GLY A 56 6.51 -26.81 0.57
C GLY A 56 6.10 -25.61 -0.30
N TRP A 57 7.08 -24.79 -0.74
CA TRP A 57 6.83 -23.71 -1.70
C TRP A 57 6.18 -24.21 -2.98
N ASP A 58 6.52 -25.42 -3.45
CA ASP A 58 5.96 -25.99 -4.68
C ASP A 58 4.44 -26.17 -4.59
N ALA A 59 3.92 -26.63 -3.44
CA ALA A 59 2.49 -26.76 -3.21
C ALA A 59 1.79 -25.39 -3.18
N LEU A 60 2.43 -24.37 -2.60
CA LEU A 60 1.93 -23.00 -2.60
C LEU A 60 1.90 -22.43 -4.02
N LEU A 61 2.95 -22.68 -4.80
CA LEU A 61 3.10 -22.20 -6.17
C LEU A 61 2.09 -22.90 -7.09
N ALA A 62 1.89 -24.21 -6.93
CA ALA A 62 0.85 -24.97 -7.61
C ALA A 62 -0.56 -24.46 -7.25
N ALA A 63 -0.82 -24.15 -5.98
CA ALA A 63 -2.09 -23.56 -5.54
C ALA A 63 -2.30 -22.18 -6.15
N MET A 64 -1.27 -21.32 -6.18
CA MET A 64 -1.32 -20.01 -6.81
C MET A 64 -1.58 -20.11 -8.32
N ILE A 65 -0.92 -21.05 -9.02
CA ILE A 65 -1.15 -21.30 -10.44
C ILE A 65 -2.58 -21.77 -10.68
N GLN A 66 -3.11 -22.68 -9.85
CA GLN A 66 -4.49 -23.14 -9.98
C GLN A 66 -5.50 -22.01 -9.76
N VAL A 67 -5.31 -21.18 -8.74
CA VAL A 67 -6.13 -19.98 -8.50
C VAL A 67 -6.03 -19.04 -9.70
N LEU A 68 -4.84 -18.80 -10.22
CA LEU A 68 -4.62 -17.92 -11.37
C LEU A 68 -5.33 -18.46 -12.62
N GLN A 69 -5.22 -19.75 -12.91
CA GLN A 69 -5.92 -20.41 -14.02
C GLN A 69 -7.44 -20.42 -13.84
N ALA A 70 -7.93 -20.62 -12.62
CA ALA A 70 -9.36 -20.55 -12.30
C ALA A 70 -9.90 -19.13 -12.51
N VAL A 71 -9.15 -18.10 -12.12
CA VAL A 71 -9.45 -16.70 -12.38
C VAL A 71 -9.40 -16.39 -13.89
N LEU A 72 -8.37 -16.83 -14.59
CA LEU A 72 -8.25 -16.63 -16.04
C LEU A 72 -9.37 -17.33 -16.83
N ARG A 73 -9.82 -18.52 -16.42
CA ARG A 73 -10.92 -19.25 -17.06
C ARG A 73 -12.31 -18.72 -16.70
N GLY A 74 -12.53 -18.33 -15.45
CA GLY A 74 -13.85 -17.94 -14.96
C GLY A 74 -14.15 -16.45 -15.04
N VAL A 75 -13.10 -15.62 -15.09
CA VAL A 75 -13.19 -14.20 -14.70
C VAL A 75 -12.46 -13.30 -15.72
N SER A 76 -12.12 -13.78 -16.92
CA SER A 76 -11.34 -13.01 -17.91
C SER A 76 -11.92 -11.63 -18.21
N ALA A 77 -13.26 -11.50 -18.23
CA ALA A 77 -13.95 -10.23 -18.44
C ALA A 77 -13.89 -9.26 -17.23
N TRP A 78 -13.61 -9.75 -16.02
CA TRP A 78 -13.62 -8.97 -14.78
C TRP A 78 -12.22 -8.75 -14.19
N ILE A 79 -11.17 -9.35 -14.77
CA ILE A 79 -9.76 -9.08 -14.43
C ILE A 79 -9.46 -7.58 -14.24
N PRO A 80 -9.84 -6.67 -15.17
CA PRO A 80 -9.58 -5.24 -14.98
C PRO A 80 -10.34 -4.64 -13.79
N TRP A 81 -11.55 -5.12 -13.48
CA TRP A 81 -12.34 -4.68 -12.33
C TRP A 81 -11.76 -5.17 -11.00
N LEU A 82 -11.32 -6.44 -10.92
CA LEU A 82 -10.66 -7.00 -9.74
C LEU A 82 -9.33 -6.30 -9.45
N LEU A 83 -8.51 -6.04 -10.48
CA LEU A 83 -7.28 -5.28 -10.30
C LEU A 83 -7.57 -3.83 -9.89
N GLY A 84 -8.58 -3.20 -10.50
CA GLY A 84 -9.04 -1.88 -10.08
C GLY A 84 -9.49 -1.86 -8.62
N ALA A 85 -10.21 -2.88 -8.16
CA ALA A 85 -10.66 -3.00 -6.79
C ALA A 85 -9.49 -3.22 -5.81
N VAL A 86 -8.54 -4.11 -6.13
CA VAL A 86 -7.33 -4.35 -5.33
C VAL A 86 -6.47 -3.09 -5.26
N TRP A 87 -6.27 -2.41 -6.38
CA TRP A 87 -5.53 -1.15 -6.45
C TRP A 87 -6.21 -0.06 -5.63
N ALA A 88 -7.52 0.13 -5.81
CA ALA A 88 -8.31 1.13 -5.10
C ALA A 88 -8.33 0.87 -3.60
N LEU A 89 -8.49 -0.39 -3.18
CA LEU A 89 -8.49 -0.77 -1.78
C LEU A 89 -7.13 -0.49 -1.13
N GLY A 90 -6.02 -0.89 -1.76
CA GLY A 90 -4.67 -0.64 -1.25
C GLY A 90 -4.32 0.85 -1.20
N SER A 91 -4.70 1.61 -2.24
CA SER A 91 -4.50 3.06 -2.29
C SER A 91 -5.34 3.77 -1.22
N LEU A 92 -6.61 3.38 -1.07
CA LEU A 92 -7.51 3.94 -0.07
C LEU A 92 -6.97 3.67 1.33
N LEU A 93 -6.59 2.44 1.66
CA LEU A 93 -6.04 2.08 2.97
C LEU A 93 -4.80 2.92 3.30
N THR A 94 -3.89 3.05 2.33
CA THR A 94 -2.62 3.77 2.51
C THR A 94 -2.85 5.27 2.68
N LEU A 95 -3.74 5.86 1.89
CA LEU A 95 -4.14 7.27 2.01
C LEU A 95 -4.89 7.54 3.31
N THR A 96 -5.75 6.62 3.75
CA THR A 96 -6.52 6.75 4.99
C THR A 96 -5.57 6.73 6.19
N LEU A 97 -4.59 5.82 6.22
CA LEU A 97 -3.59 5.74 7.28
C LEU A 97 -2.70 7.00 7.32
N ALA A 98 -2.22 7.45 6.16
CA ALA A 98 -1.39 8.65 6.05
C ALA A 98 -2.17 9.91 6.45
N GLY A 99 -3.42 10.03 6.02
CA GLY A 99 -4.32 11.13 6.37
C GLY A 99 -4.61 11.17 7.88
N LEU A 100 -4.88 10.01 8.49
CA LEU A 100 -5.10 9.90 9.93
C LEU A 100 -3.86 10.32 10.73
N MET A 101 -2.68 9.88 10.30
CA MET A 101 -1.41 10.23 10.93
C MET A 101 -1.12 11.74 10.79
N HIS A 102 -1.37 12.32 9.61
CA HIS A 102 -1.24 13.76 9.39
C HIS A 102 -2.18 14.56 10.31
N TRP A 103 -3.43 14.12 10.44
CA TRP A 103 -4.43 14.77 11.28
C TRP A 103 -4.05 14.73 12.77
N ALA A 104 -3.56 13.59 13.25
CA ALA A 104 -3.07 13.42 14.61
C ALA A 104 -1.91 14.39 14.93
N ILE A 105 -0.94 14.52 14.02
CA ILE A 105 0.18 15.47 14.18
C ILE A 105 -0.36 16.91 14.23
N ARG A 106 -1.30 17.26 13.35
CA ARG A 106 -1.86 18.62 13.27
C ARG A 106 -2.59 19.04 14.55
N ILE A 107 -3.26 18.10 15.22
CA ILE A 107 -3.95 18.36 16.49
C ILE A 107 -2.95 18.54 17.63
N GLY A 108 -1.92 17.68 17.70
CA GLY A 108 -0.87 17.79 18.72
C GLY A 108 0.00 19.04 18.55
N SER A 109 0.10 19.57 17.32
CA SER A 109 0.89 20.77 17.00
C SER A 109 0.14 22.09 17.23
N ARG A 110 -1.11 22.05 17.71
CA ARG A 110 -1.87 23.29 17.95
C ARG A 110 -1.17 24.09 19.06
N PRO A 111 -0.72 25.33 18.79
CA PRO A 111 -0.08 26.13 19.82
C PRO A 111 -1.08 26.39 20.96
N PRO A 112 -0.62 26.41 22.23
CA PRO A 112 -1.45 26.90 23.31
C PRO A 112 -1.96 28.30 22.95
N ARG A 113 -3.26 28.54 23.16
CA ARG A 113 -3.85 29.88 22.93
C ARG A 113 -2.96 30.90 23.65
N PRO A 114 -2.57 32.01 23.01
CA PRO A 114 -1.92 33.10 23.72
C PRO A 114 -2.85 33.55 24.84
N THR A 115 -2.46 33.28 26.08
CA THR A 115 -3.07 33.89 27.26
C THR A 115 -2.75 35.38 27.15
N VAL A 116 -3.74 36.18 26.77
CA VAL A 116 -3.63 37.64 26.72
C VAL A 116 -3.23 38.13 28.13
N PRO A 117 -2.00 38.63 28.35
CA PRO A 117 -1.66 39.28 29.61
C PRO A 117 -2.04 40.75 29.44
N GLY A 118 -3.26 41.11 29.82
CA GLY A 118 -3.79 42.42 29.43
C GLY A 118 -5.02 42.89 30.19
N SER A 119 -5.17 42.54 31.46
CA SER A 119 -6.04 43.31 32.37
C SER A 119 -5.15 44.24 33.21
N ALA A 120 -4.49 45.19 32.54
CA ALA A 120 -3.96 46.35 33.24
C ALA A 120 -5.16 47.18 33.67
N ALA A 121 -5.63 46.94 34.90
CA ALA A 121 -6.69 47.71 35.53
C ALA A 121 -6.27 49.19 35.57
N THR A 122 -7.03 50.01 34.85
CA THR A 122 -6.97 51.47 34.81
C THR A 122 -7.00 52.05 36.23
N PRO A 123 -6.09 52.95 36.62
CA PRO A 123 -6.22 53.64 37.91
C PRO A 123 -7.44 54.58 37.91
N PRO A 124 -8.12 54.76 39.06
CA PRO A 124 -9.35 55.55 39.13
C PRO A 124 -9.11 57.04 38.86
N PRO A 125 -10.12 57.77 38.35
CA PRO A 125 -10.00 59.20 38.06
C PRO A 125 -9.76 59.98 39.35
N SER A 126 -8.70 60.79 39.38
CA SER A 126 -8.46 61.80 40.40
C SER A 126 -9.59 62.84 40.33
N ALA A 127 -10.40 62.92 41.39
CA ALA A 127 -11.36 64.00 41.57
C ALA A 127 -10.58 65.32 41.79
N GLY A 128 -10.85 66.30 40.93
CA GLY A 128 -10.48 67.70 41.12
C GLY A 128 -11.56 68.48 41.84
#